data_AF-A0A2E6AUL7-F1
#
_entry.id   AF-A0A2E6AUL7-F1
#
_cell.length_a   1.000
_cell.length_b   1.000
_cell.length_c   1.000
_cell.angle_alpha   90.00
_cell.angle_beta   90.00
_cell.angle_gamma   90.00
#
_symmetry.space_group_name_H-M   'P 1'
#
loop_
_entity.id
_entity.type
_entity.pdbx_description
1 polymer ?
#
loop_
_entity_poly.entity_id
_entity_poly.type
_entity_poly.pdbx_seq_one_letter_code
_entity_poly.pdbx_strand_id
1 'polypeptide(L)'
;MNITLKSFFISLFFSFSLSQFYSLEIESTGVSQLTIFQNSISTLETGDEIGIFDENGIINSGDCSSQTGELLVGAGTWDGNQLAVVSISSINNCSFGGTQLAGFQDGNSLVIRVYRPSSGLEYSANANFSAGTGTFGDLFMAISELELEPIGSVCEDDNNATIALGGCAGAVAALGCDFIFAG
;
A
#
# COMPACT_ATOMS: atom_id res chain seq x y z
N MET A 1 -43.94 17.78 -43.26
CA MET A 1 -43.42 16.45 -42.89
C MET A 1 -42.51 16.66 -41.68
N ASN A 2 -43.05 16.46 -40.48
CA ASN A 2 -42.38 16.78 -39.21
C ASN A 2 -41.40 15.67 -38.84
N ILE A 3 -40.11 15.98 -38.82
CA ILE A 3 -39.08 15.07 -38.31
C ILE A 3 -38.92 15.38 -36.82
N THR A 4 -39.49 14.51 -35.98
CA THR A 4 -39.30 14.53 -34.53
C THR A 4 -37.88 14.09 -34.19
N LEU A 5 -37.07 15.01 -33.67
CA LEU A 5 -35.74 14.76 -33.14
C LEU A 5 -35.86 13.93 -31.85
N LYS A 6 -35.80 12.60 -31.95
CA LYS A 6 -35.68 11.72 -30.79
C LYS A 6 -34.30 11.94 -30.19
N SER A 7 -34.24 12.61 -29.05
CA SER A 7 -33.04 12.82 -28.25
C SER A 7 -32.40 11.46 -27.94
N PHE A 8 -31.22 11.22 -28.51
CA PHE A 8 -30.42 10.01 -28.29
C PHE A 8 -29.39 10.35 -27.20
N PHE A 9 -29.75 10.09 -25.94
CA PHE A 9 -28.84 10.23 -24.80
C PHE A 9 -27.82 9.08 -24.87
N ILE A 10 -26.66 9.33 -25.47
CA ILE A 10 -25.47 8.47 -25.32
C ILE A 10 -24.93 8.70 -23.91
N SER A 11 -25.26 7.80 -23.00
CA SER A 11 -24.58 7.68 -21.72
C SER A 11 -23.18 7.14 -22.00
N LEU A 12 -22.21 8.04 -22.09
CA LEU A 12 -20.79 7.71 -22.09
C LEU A 12 -20.46 7.23 -20.67
N PHE A 13 -20.55 5.92 -20.43
CA PHE A 13 -19.99 5.31 -19.22
C PHE A 13 -18.48 5.48 -19.30
N PHE A 14 -17.98 6.57 -18.70
CA PHE A 14 -16.57 6.80 -18.51
C PHE A 14 -16.10 5.75 -17.49
N SER A 15 -15.54 4.65 -17.98
CA SER A 15 -14.89 3.65 -17.14
C SER A 15 -13.67 4.31 -16.51
N PHE A 16 -13.85 4.91 -15.34
CA PHE A 16 -12.74 5.40 -14.52
C PHE A 16 -12.01 4.16 -14.01
N SER A 17 -10.90 3.81 -14.67
CA SER A 17 -10.00 2.77 -14.18
C SER A 17 -9.30 3.32 -12.95
N LEU A 18 -9.79 2.98 -11.75
CA LEU A 18 -9.06 3.21 -10.51
C LEU A 18 -7.84 2.29 -10.51
N SER A 19 -6.68 2.82 -10.89
CA SER A 19 -5.40 2.16 -10.62
C SER A 19 -5.23 2.13 -9.11
N GLN A 20 -5.05 0.95 -8.53
CA GLN A 20 -4.64 0.81 -7.14
C GLN A 20 -3.17 1.22 -7.01
N PHE A 21 -2.81 1.84 -5.89
CA PHE A 21 -1.43 2.16 -5.53
C PHE A 21 -0.67 0.90 -5.13
N TYR A 22 -1.26 0.03 -4.31
CA TYR A 22 -0.67 -1.26 -3.97
C TYR A 22 -1.22 -2.37 -4.87
N SER A 23 -0.41 -2.77 -5.86
CA SER A 23 -0.69 -3.90 -6.74
C SER A 23 0.18 -5.10 -6.38
N LEU A 24 -0.43 -6.19 -5.91
CA LEU A 24 0.30 -7.41 -5.57
C LEU A 24 0.71 -8.17 -6.84
N GLU A 25 2.02 -8.19 -7.14
CA GLU A 25 2.56 -8.79 -8.38
C GLU A 25 3.02 -10.24 -8.24
N ILE A 26 3.09 -10.75 -7.01
CA ILE A 26 3.52 -12.13 -6.74
C ILE A 26 2.35 -13.11 -6.80
N GLU A 27 2.63 -14.30 -7.32
CA GLU A 27 1.66 -15.39 -7.43
C GLU A 27 1.44 -16.09 -6.08
N SER A 28 0.23 -16.61 -5.87
CA SER A 28 -0.06 -17.40 -4.68
C SER A 28 0.78 -18.67 -4.65
N THR A 29 1.42 -18.93 -3.52
CA THR A 29 2.19 -20.15 -3.28
C THR A 29 1.34 -21.28 -2.67
N GLY A 30 0.09 -20.98 -2.30
CA GLY A 30 -0.76 -21.86 -1.50
C GLY A 30 -0.47 -21.82 0.01
N VAL A 31 0.54 -21.06 0.44
CA VAL A 31 0.84 -20.78 1.85
C VAL A 31 0.69 -19.29 2.11
N SER A 32 -0.05 -18.94 3.15
CA SER A 32 -0.41 -17.57 3.43
C SER A 32 -0.63 -17.33 4.92
N GLN A 33 -0.54 -16.07 5.33
CA GLN A 33 -0.84 -15.62 6.69
C GLN A 33 -1.90 -14.52 6.67
N LEU A 34 -2.83 -14.58 7.62
CA LEU A 34 -3.92 -13.61 7.76
C LEU A 34 -3.53 -12.50 8.75
N THR A 35 -3.72 -11.25 8.30
CA THR A 35 -3.66 -10.05 9.13
C THR A 35 -5.03 -9.38 9.13
N ILE A 36 -5.60 -9.18 10.32
CA ILE A 36 -6.90 -8.56 10.51
C ILE A 36 -6.71 -7.14 11.03
N PHE A 37 -7.20 -6.14 10.29
CA PHE A 37 -7.29 -4.75 10.72
C PHE A 37 -8.68 -4.53 11.34
N GLN A 38 -8.73 -4.26 12.64
CA GLN A 38 -9.99 -4.12 13.36
C GLN A 38 -10.68 -2.79 13.05
N ASN A 39 -12.01 -2.79 13.04
CA ASN A 39 -12.81 -1.58 12.83
C ASN A 39 -12.69 -0.53 13.95
N SER A 40 -11.90 -0.78 14.99
CA SER A 40 -11.53 0.20 16.02
C SER A 40 -10.46 1.18 15.56
N ILE A 41 -9.72 0.89 14.49
CA ILE A 41 -8.65 1.75 13.98
C ILE A 41 -9.25 3.08 13.56
N SER A 42 -8.81 4.16 14.23
CA SER A 42 -9.41 5.48 14.11
C SER A 42 -8.66 6.40 13.14
N THR A 43 -7.43 6.05 12.78
CA THR A 43 -6.54 6.83 11.93
C THR A 43 -6.74 6.60 10.43
N LEU A 44 -7.46 5.53 10.06
CA LEU A 44 -7.76 5.18 8.67
C LEU A 44 -9.05 5.85 8.18
N GLU A 45 -9.05 6.26 6.92
CA GLU A 45 -10.19 6.81 6.19
C GLU A 45 -10.70 5.80 5.16
N THR A 46 -12.01 5.75 4.91
CA THR A 46 -12.56 4.91 3.84
C THR A 46 -11.91 5.27 2.50
N GLY A 47 -11.35 4.26 1.83
CA GLY A 47 -10.59 4.40 0.60
C GLY A 47 -9.07 4.35 0.79
N ASP A 48 -8.56 4.40 2.03
CA ASP A 48 -7.14 4.16 2.30
C ASP A 48 -6.73 2.77 1.78
N GLU A 49 -5.64 2.71 1.03
CA GLU A 49 -5.03 1.46 0.57
C GLU A 49 -3.95 1.04 1.55
N ILE A 50 -3.94 -0.24 1.92
CA ILE A 50 -3.01 -0.80 2.90
C ILE A 50 -2.13 -1.82 2.21
N GLY A 51 -0.81 -1.63 2.31
CA GLY A 51 0.21 -2.55 1.84
C GLY A 51 0.94 -3.21 3.01
N ILE A 52 1.12 -4.53 2.94
CA ILE A 52 1.92 -5.32 3.87
C ILE A 52 3.19 -5.74 3.16
N PHE A 53 4.33 -5.38 3.74
CA PHE A 53 5.66 -5.59 3.19
C PHE A 53 6.49 -6.50 4.08
N ASP A 54 7.37 -7.26 3.44
CA ASP A 54 8.53 -7.89 4.06
C ASP A 54 9.79 -7.22 3.51
N GLU A 55 10.60 -6.57 4.36
CA GLU A 55 11.85 -5.91 3.94
C GLU A 55 12.91 -6.89 3.45
N ASN A 56 12.78 -8.17 3.83
CA ASN A 56 13.67 -9.23 3.42
C ASN A 56 12.86 -10.39 2.82
N GLY A 57 11.82 -10.12 2.02
CA GLY A 57 11.06 -11.15 1.32
C GLY A 57 11.86 -11.81 0.18
N ILE A 58 11.45 -13.00 -0.27
CA ILE A 58 12.02 -13.64 -1.47
C ILE A 58 11.43 -12.97 -2.71
N ILE A 59 12.26 -12.33 -3.53
CA ILE A 59 11.80 -11.51 -4.68
C ILE A 59 11.87 -12.26 -6.03
N ASN A 60 12.63 -13.35 -6.13
CA ASN A 60 12.72 -14.18 -7.34
C ASN A 60 11.73 -15.36 -7.28
N SER A 61 11.23 -15.78 -8.44
CA SER A 61 10.40 -16.98 -8.58
C SER A 61 10.85 -17.82 -9.77
N GLY A 62 10.77 -19.15 -9.64
CA GLY A 62 11.05 -20.07 -10.74
C GLY A 62 12.52 -20.48 -10.89
N ASP A 63 13.40 -19.99 -10.02
CA ASP A 63 14.79 -20.43 -9.91
C ASP A 63 15.20 -20.65 -8.45
N CYS A 64 16.50 -20.88 -8.20
CA CYS A 64 17.07 -21.13 -6.88
C CYS A 64 18.15 -20.11 -6.50
N SER A 65 18.02 -18.88 -7.01
CA SER A 65 18.99 -17.80 -6.76
C SER A 65 18.85 -17.16 -5.37
N SER A 66 17.72 -17.38 -4.67
CA SER A 66 17.45 -16.89 -3.31
C SER A 66 17.72 -15.40 -3.14
N GLN A 67 17.18 -14.58 -4.04
CA GLN A 67 17.26 -13.13 -3.97
C GLN A 67 16.26 -12.61 -2.94
N THR A 68 16.74 -11.73 -2.06
CA THR A 68 15.94 -11.11 -1.00
C THR A 68 15.87 -9.60 -1.18
N GLY A 69 14.75 -8.99 -0.78
CA GLY A 69 14.58 -7.55 -0.72
C GLY A 69 13.20 -7.15 -0.24
N GLU A 70 12.91 -5.84 -0.29
CA GLU A 70 11.58 -5.34 0.03
C GLU A 70 10.55 -5.89 -0.98
N LEU A 71 9.47 -6.47 -0.45
CA LEU A 71 8.43 -7.09 -1.24
C LEU A 71 7.05 -6.78 -0.64
N LEU A 72 6.14 -6.28 -1.48
CA LEU A 72 4.72 -6.24 -1.15
C LEU A 72 4.18 -7.67 -1.18
N VAL A 73 3.69 -8.15 -0.05
CA VAL A 73 3.25 -9.55 0.13
C VAL A 73 1.75 -9.67 0.38
N GLY A 74 1.07 -8.57 0.72
CA GLY A 74 -0.38 -8.50 0.84
C GLY A 74 -0.86 -7.06 0.67
N ALA A 75 -2.07 -6.89 0.15
CA ALA A 75 -2.68 -5.58 -0.04
C ALA A 75 -4.20 -5.63 0.17
N GLY A 76 -4.80 -4.49 0.55
CA GLY A 76 -6.25 -4.34 0.67
C GLY A 76 -6.68 -2.88 0.77
N THR A 77 -7.98 -2.62 0.61
CA THR A 77 -8.55 -1.27 0.72
C THR A 77 -9.46 -1.19 1.93
N TRP A 78 -9.28 -0.16 2.75
CA TRP A 78 -10.09 0.10 3.92
C TRP A 78 -11.47 0.64 3.53
N ASP A 79 -12.54 -0.01 3.98
CA ASP A 79 -13.92 0.40 3.70
C ASP A 79 -14.61 1.04 4.92
N GLY A 80 -13.90 1.17 6.05
CA GLY A 80 -14.45 1.58 7.34
C GLY A 80 -14.93 0.43 8.23
N ASN A 81 -14.88 -0.81 7.74
CA ASN A 81 -15.14 -2.03 8.50
C ASN A 81 -13.85 -2.82 8.72
N GLN A 82 -13.96 -3.94 9.44
CA GLN A 82 -12.82 -4.85 9.61
C GLN A 82 -12.33 -5.35 8.26
N LEU A 83 -11.02 -5.21 8.02
CA LEU A 83 -10.36 -5.65 6.80
C LEU A 83 -9.46 -6.86 7.08
N ALA A 84 -9.58 -7.89 6.26
CA ALA A 84 -8.75 -9.08 6.28
C ALA A 84 -7.78 -9.04 5.09
N VAL A 85 -6.48 -8.92 5.37
CA VAL A 85 -5.41 -8.93 4.36
C VAL A 85 -4.65 -10.26 4.45
N VAL A 86 -4.51 -10.94 3.31
CA VAL A 86 -3.82 -12.22 3.21
C VAL A 86 -2.45 -11.96 2.60
N SER A 87 -1.39 -12.27 3.36
CA SER A 87 -0.01 -12.17 2.89
C SER A 87 0.45 -13.51 2.31
N ILE A 88 1.22 -13.48 1.22
CA ILE A 88 1.72 -14.68 0.53
C ILE A 88 3.10 -15.06 1.07
N SER A 89 3.24 -16.30 1.55
CA SER A 89 4.50 -16.84 2.07
C SER A 89 5.36 -17.41 0.95
N SER A 90 6.68 -17.26 1.07
CA SER A 90 7.63 -17.91 0.16
C SER A 90 7.65 -19.43 0.36
N ILE A 91 8.02 -20.16 -0.70
CA ILE A 91 8.26 -21.61 -0.63
C ILE A 91 9.61 -21.90 -1.27
N ASN A 92 10.45 -22.68 -0.58
CA ASN A 92 11.73 -23.14 -1.11
C ASN A 92 11.72 -24.67 -1.31
N ASN A 93 11.57 -25.10 -2.56
CA ASN A 93 11.65 -26.52 -2.94
C ASN A 93 12.98 -26.89 -3.61
N CYS A 94 13.99 -26.00 -3.58
CA CYS A 94 15.25 -26.20 -4.29
C CYS A 94 16.01 -27.45 -3.84
N SER A 95 15.95 -27.77 -2.54
CA SER A 95 16.55 -29.00 -1.99
C SER A 95 15.92 -30.30 -2.51
N PHE A 96 14.74 -30.22 -3.13
CA PHE A 96 14.02 -31.36 -3.70
C PHE A 96 14.03 -31.35 -5.24
N GLY A 97 14.89 -30.54 -5.87
CA GLY A 97 14.95 -30.39 -7.33
C GLY A 97 13.78 -29.59 -7.92
N GLY A 98 13.02 -28.89 -7.08
CA GLY A 98 12.00 -27.93 -7.49
C GLY A 98 12.56 -26.52 -7.66
N THR A 99 11.68 -25.54 -7.56
CA THR A 99 12.02 -24.11 -7.64
C THR A 99 11.64 -23.39 -6.35
N GLN A 100 12.11 -22.16 -6.21
CA GLN A 100 11.64 -21.23 -5.21
C GLN A 100 10.44 -20.42 -5.73
N LEU A 101 9.53 -20.04 -4.83
CA LEU A 101 8.43 -19.11 -5.09
C LEU A 101 8.56 -17.89 -4.17
N ALA A 102 8.29 -16.71 -4.72
CA ALA A 102 8.36 -15.43 -4.03
C ALA A 102 7.30 -15.31 -2.92
N GLY A 103 7.59 -14.45 -1.95
CA GLY A 103 6.72 -14.19 -0.80
C GLY A 103 7.52 -13.80 0.44
N PHE A 104 6.81 -13.57 1.56
CA PHE A 104 7.48 -13.26 2.83
C PHE A 104 8.27 -14.46 3.36
N GLN A 105 9.24 -14.18 4.22
CA GLN A 105 9.96 -15.21 4.98
C GLN A 105 9.49 -15.28 6.43
N ASP A 106 9.37 -16.50 6.93
CA ASP A 106 9.02 -16.79 8.33
C ASP A 106 10.05 -16.17 9.28
N GLY A 107 9.58 -15.51 10.34
CA GLY A 107 10.42 -14.82 11.33
C GLY A 107 10.78 -13.37 10.99
N ASN A 108 10.49 -12.88 9.79
CA ASN A 108 10.68 -11.47 9.46
C ASN A 108 9.59 -10.58 10.08
N SER A 109 9.95 -9.34 10.43
CA SER A 109 8.98 -8.36 10.90
C SER A 109 8.06 -7.91 9.77
N LEU A 110 6.79 -7.77 10.10
CA LEU A 110 5.78 -7.23 9.19
C LEU A 110 5.87 -5.70 9.15
N VAL A 111 5.91 -5.12 7.95
CA VAL A 111 5.90 -3.67 7.73
C VAL A 111 4.59 -3.26 7.07
N ILE A 112 3.95 -2.20 7.57
CA ILE A 112 2.68 -1.70 7.02
C ILE A 112 2.91 -0.32 6.46
N ARG A 113 2.39 -0.10 5.25
CA ARG A 113 2.27 1.23 4.66
C ARG A 113 0.81 1.48 4.28
N VAL A 114 0.41 2.75 4.37
CA VAL A 114 -0.94 3.19 4.05
C VAL A 114 -0.85 4.29 3.01
N TYR A 115 -1.46 4.09 1.85
CA TYR A 115 -1.63 5.13 0.86
C TYR A 115 -3.03 5.73 0.98
N ARG A 116 -3.11 7.06 1.06
CA ARG A 116 -4.37 7.80 1.15
C ARG A 116 -4.65 8.50 -0.18
N PRO A 117 -5.60 8.00 -1.00
CA PRO A 117 -5.92 8.63 -2.29
C PRO A 117 -6.47 10.05 -2.18
N SER A 118 -7.12 10.40 -1.04
CA SER A 118 -7.72 11.72 -0.84
C SER A 118 -6.69 12.85 -0.72
N SER A 119 -5.50 12.55 -0.16
CA SER A 119 -4.38 13.48 -0.02
C SER A 119 -3.22 13.17 -0.98
N GLY A 120 -3.19 11.98 -1.57
CA GLY A 120 -2.10 11.48 -2.40
C GLY A 120 -0.81 11.19 -1.61
N LEU A 121 -0.92 10.98 -0.30
CA LEU A 121 0.21 10.74 0.60
C LEU A 121 0.31 9.26 0.99
N GLU A 122 1.55 8.79 1.15
CA GLU A 122 1.87 7.49 1.73
C GLU A 122 2.34 7.66 3.17
N TYR A 123 1.97 6.74 4.05
CA TYR A 123 2.29 6.75 5.48
C TYR A 123 2.95 5.43 5.88
N SER A 124 3.96 5.51 6.73
CA SER A 124 4.49 4.40 7.52
C SER A 124 3.54 4.20 8.69
N ALA A 125 3.16 2.95 8.95
CA ALA A 125 2.21 2.63 9.99
C ALA A 125 2.85 1.78 11.08
N ASN A 126 2.87 2.30 12.31
CA ASN A 126 3.22 1.53 13.49
C ASN A 126 1.95 0.91 14.08
N ALA A 127 1.93 -0.41 14.25
CA ALA A 127 0.74 -1.16 14.61
C ALA A 127 0.73 -1.57 16.08
N ASN A 128 -0.42 -1.37 16.73
CA ASN A 128 -0.71 -1.99 18.01
C ASN A 128 -1.47 -3.31 17.80
N PHE A 129 -0.89 -4.41 18.25
CA PHE A 129 -1.43 -5.76 18.05
C PHE A 129 -2.30 -6.18 19.24
N SER A 130 -3.54 -6.56 18.95
CA SER A 130 -4.43 -7.27 19.88
C SER A 130 -4.21 -8.79 19.87
N ALA A 131 -3.64 -9.32 18.79
CA ALA A 131 -3.17 -10.70 18.68
C ALA A 131 -2.00 -10.79 17.68
N GLY A 132 -1.09 -11.73 17.94
CA GLY A 132 0.18 -11.84 17.20
C GLY A 132 1.25 -10.89 17.74
N THR A 133 2.43 -11.00 17.16
CA THR A 133 3.68 -10.33 17.55
C THR A 133 4.13 -9.29 16.53
N GLY A 134 3.51 -9.23 15.36
CA GLY A 134 3.96 -8.40 14.25
C GLY A 134 5.08 -9.06 13.44
N THR A 135 5.20 -10.39 13.52
CA THR A 135 6.20 -11.17 12.81
C THR A 135 5.52 -12.22 11.94
N PHE A 136 6.01 -12.41 10.72
CA PHE A 136 5.57 -13.50 9.87
C PHE A 136 5.86 -14.84 10.53
N GLY A 137 4.90 -15.76 10.49
CA GLY A 137 4.93 -17.04 11.20
C GLY A 137 3.94 -17.16 12.35
N ASP A 138 3.34 -16.05 12.79
CA ASP A 138 2.19 -16.10 13.67
C ASP A 138 1.00 -16.82 12.99
N LEU A 139 0.20 -17.53 13.79
CA LEU A 139 -1.00 -18.22 13.28
C LEU A 139 -1.95 -17.24 12.56
N PHE A 140 -2.12 -16.05 13.13
CA PHE A 140 -2.76 -14.88 12.55
C PHE A 140 -2.35 -13.65 13.36
N MET A 141 -2.54 -12.47 12.78
CA MET A 141 -2.36 -11.20 13.49
C MET A 141 -3.65 -10.40 13.50
N ALA A 142 -3.88 -9.63 14.57
CA ALA A 142 -5.00 -8.70 14.67
C ALA A 142 -4.53 -7.35 15.20
N ILE A 143 -4.69 -6.31 14.40
CA ILE A 143 -4.27 -4.94 14.67
C ILE A 143 -5.47 -4.15 15.20
N SER A 144 -5.31 -3.55 16.38
CA SER A 144 -6.38 -2.77 17.03
C SER A 144 -6.28 -1.27 16.76
N GLU A 145 -5.08 -0.76 16.47
CA GLU A 145 -4.85 0.66 16.17
C GLU A 145 -3.58 0.81 15.32
N LEU A 146 -3.53 1.88 14.51
CA LEU A 146 -2.36 2.28 13.71
C LEU A 146 -1.95 3.71 14.03
N GLU A 147 -0.66 3.94 14.27
CA GLU A 147 -0.06 5.27 14.30
C GLU A 147 0.58 5.55 12.94
N LEU A 148 0.18 6.63 12.27
CA LEU A 148 0.59 6.94 10.90
C LEU A 148 1.62 8.09 10.87
N GLU A 149 2.75 7.86 10.21
CA GLU A 149 3.80 8.84 9.95
C GLU A 149 3.98 9.02 8.44
N PRO A 150 3.88 10.23 7.87
CA PRO A 150 4.00 10.43 6.42
C PRO A 150 5.39 10.00 5.90
N ILE A 151 5.41 9.20 4.83
CA ILE A 151 6.62 8.78 4.12
C ILE A 151 6.92 9.80 3.01
N GLY A 152 8.13 10.34 3.05
CA GLY A 152 8.55 11.42 2.16
C GLY A 152 8.43 12.78 2.84
N SER A 153 9.10 13.79 2.27
CA SER A 153 9.01 15.13 2.81
C SER A 153 7.58 15.62 2.67
N VAL A 154 6.86 15.65 3.79
CA VAL A 154 5.97 16.78 4.03
C VAL A 154 6.82 18.00 3.69
N CYS A 155 6.36 18.83 2.76
CA CYS A 155 6.90 20.17 2.65
C CYS A 155 6.53 20.89 3.96
N GLU A 156 7.26 20.57 5.03
CA GLU A 156 7.19 21.30 6.28
C GLU A 156 7.78 22.67 5.98
N ASP A 157 6.87 23.64 5.95
CA ASP A 157 7.14 25.06 5.86
C ASP A 157 7.82 25.52 7.15
N ASP A 158 9.11 25.25 7.30
CA ASP A 158 9.90 25.71 8.46
C ASP A 158 10.39 27.16 8.31
N ASN A 159 10.12 27.80 7.17
CA ASN A 159 10.62 29.14 6.91
C ASN A 159 9.64 30.03 6.12
N ASN A 160 9.66 31.31 6.47
CA ASN A 160 8.81 32.37 5.93
C ASN A 160 9.01 32.65 4.40
N ALA A 161 9.79 31.83 3.68
CA ALA A 161 10.16 32.06 2.28
C ALA A 161 9.04 31.69 1.29
N THR A 162 8.12 30.80 1.65
CA THR A 162 7.02 30.36 0.76
C THR A 162 5.84 31.34 0.74
N ILE A 163 5.77 32.30 1.66
CA ILE A 163 4.69 33.30 1.73
C ILE A 163 4.58 34.11 0.43
N ALA A 164 5.71 34.45 -0.18
CA ALA A 164 5.74 35.21 -1.43
C ALA A 164 5.13 34.44 -2.63
N LEU A 165 5.03 33.11 -2.52
CA LEU A 165 4.45 32.24 -3.54
C LEU A 165 3.05 31.72 -3.17
N GLY A 166 2.43 32.22 -2.08
CA GLY A 166 1.10 31.77 -1.64
C GLY A 166 1.13 30.52 -0.76
N GLY A 167 2.24 30.29 -0.03
CA GLY A 167 2.44 29.10 0.80
C GLY A 167 2.79 27.85 0.00
N CYS A 168 2.87 26.68 0.65
CA CYS A 168 3.26 25.42 -0.01
C CYS A 168 2.41 25.11 -1.24
N ALA A 169 1.09 25.32 -1.19
CA ALA A 169 0.20 25.06 -2.32
C ALA A 169 0.53 25.93 -3.56
N GLY A 170 0.85 27.21 -3.34
CA GLY A 170 1.21 28.12 -4.44
C GLY A 170 2.65 27.92 -4.93
N ALA A 171 3.58 27.55 -4.05
CA ALA A 171 4.95 27.21 -4.42
C ALA A 171 5.02 25.91 -5.23
N VAL A 172 4.28 24.87 -4.84
CA VAL A 172 4.17 23.61 -5.60
C VAL A 172 3.52 23.85 -6.95
N ALA A 173 2.49 24.68 -7.03
CA ALA A 173 1.86 25.04 -8.30
C ALA A 173 2.79 25.84 -9.24
N ALA A 174 3.74 26.61 -8.67
CA ALA A 174 4.68 27.42 -9.44
C ALA A 174 5.96 26.68 -9.86
N LEU A 175 6.49 25.79 -8.99
CA LEU A 175 7.83 25.21 -9.13
C LEU A 175 7.85 23.68 -9.20
N GLY A 176 6.77 23.01 -8.80
CA GLY A 176 6.69 21.56 -8.67
C GLY A 176 7.44 21.01 -7.46
N CYS A 177 7.16 19.75 -7.09
CA CYS A 177 7.81 19.07 -5.95
C CYS A 177 9.23 18.55 -6.26
N ASP A 178 9.71 18.75 -7.49
CA ASP A 178 11.02 18.28 -7.98
C ASP A 178 12.05 19.42 -8.07
N PHE A 179 11.74 20.59 -7.50
CA PHE A 179 12.62 21.75 -7.58
C PHE A 179 13.81 21.62 -6.62
N ILE A 180 14.99 21.29 -7.15
CA ILE A 180 16.24 21.33 -6.39
C ILE A 180 16.60 22.80 -6.12
N PHE A 181 16.46 23.23 -4.87
CA PHE A 181 16.92 24.54 -4.42
C PHE A 181 18.46 24.52 -4.38
N ALA A 182 19.10 24.96 -5.46
CA ALA A 182 20.51 25.30 -5.44
C ALA A 182 20.67 26.61 -4.66
N GLY A 183 20.80 26.49 -3.33
CA GLY A 183 21.31 27.56 -2.49
C GLY A 183 22.75 27.91 -2.86
#